data_AF-A0A7J8M7Y3-F1
#
_entry.id   AF-A0A7J8M7Y3-F1
#
_cell.length_a   1.000
_cell.length_b   1.000
_cell.length_c   1.000
_cell.angle_alpha   90.00
_cell.angle_beta   90.00
_cell.angle_gamma   90.00
#
_symmetry.space_group_name_H-M   'P 1'
#
loop_
_entity.id
_entity.type
_entity.pdbx_description
1 polymer ?
#
loop_
_entity_poly.entity_id
_entity_poly.type
_entity_poly.pdbx_seq_one_letter_code
_entity_poly.pdbx_strand_id
1 'polypeptide(L)' 'MTNLWHLLGGVQISDVGGKRYLFKFFHELDIDRVIMGTPWIFNIHLLVFHRLKEEEDPMEVPLVSSAFWIQVHDLPS' A
#
# COMPACT_ATOMS: atom_id res chain seq x y z
N MET A 1 20.47 0.80 -6.03
CA MET A 1 19.08 0.35 -5.83
C MET A 1 18.23 1.57 -5.60
N THR A 2 17.32 1.87 -6.51
CA THR A 2 16.50 3.08 -6.49
C THR A 2 15.53 2.99 -5.31
N ASN A 3 15.49 4.01 -4.46
CA ASN A 3 14.53 4.10 -3.35
C ASN A 3 13.13 4.32 -3.95
N LEU A 4 12.42 3.23 -4.23
CA LEU A 4 11.14 3.21 -4.98
C LEU A 4 10.10 4.20 -4.42
N TRP A 5 10.08 4.37 -3.11
CA TRP A 5 9.14 5.25 -2.41
C TRP A 5 9.78 6.56 -1.95
N HIS A 6 11.06 6.77 -2.24
CA HIS A 6 11.85 7.91 -1.78
C HIS A 6 11.65 8.19 -0.28
N LEU A 7 11.65 7.13 0.53
CA LEU A 7 11.38 7.23 1.96
C LEU A 7 12.39 8.19 2.61
N LEU A 8 11.89 9.11 3.43
CA LEU A 8 12.70 9.98 4.28
C LEU A 8 13.39 9.16 5.37
N GLY A 9 12.69 8.14 5.89
CA GLY A 9 13.23 7.15 6.80
C GLY A 9 13.39 5.77 6.15
N GLY A 10 13.54 4.75 7.00
CA GLY A 10 13.43 3.35 6.59
C GLY A 10 12.01 2.81 6.74
N VAL A 11 11.79 1.62 6.18
CA VAL A 11 10.59 0.80 6.44
C VAL A 11 11.03 -0.57 6.93
N GLN A 12 10.38 -1.05 7.98
CA GLN A 12 10.48 -2.45 8.41
C GLN A 12 9.25 -3.19 7.89
N ILE A 13 9.48 -4.32 7.22
CA ILE A 13 8.42 -5.14 6.64
C ILE A 13 8.43 -6.50 7.35
N SER A 14 7.26 -6.94 7.82
CA SER A 14 7.10 -8.24 8.49
C SER A 14 5.98 -9.03 7.83
N ASP A 15 6.22 -10.32 7.56
CA ASP A 15 5.19 -11.27 7.13
C ASP A 15 4.37 -11.69 8.37
N VAL A 16 3.06 -11.52 8.31
CA VAL A 16 2.13 -11.92 9.38
C VAL A 16 1.26 -13.12 9.00
N GLY A 17 1.55 -13.74 7.86
CA GLY A 17 0.83 -14.89 7.33
C GLY A 17 -0.38 -14.50 6.49
N GLY A 18 -0.99 -15.48 5.82
CA GLY A 18 -2.21 -15.27 5.04
C GLY A 18 -2.06 -14.27 3.88
N LYS A 19 -0.86 -14.13 3.31
CA LYS A 19 -0.51 -13.11 2.29
C LYS A 19 -0.68 -11.67 2.78
N ARG A 20 -0.54 -11.44 4.09
CA ARG A 20 -0.59 -10.13 4.72
C ARG A 20 0.80 -9.74 5.21
N TYR A 21 1.10 -8.45 5.11
CA TYR A 21 2.39 -7.90 5.48
C TYR A 21 2.18 -6.61 6.27
N LEU A 22 2.93 -6.45 7.36
CA LEU A 22 2.97 -5.21 8.12
C LEU A 22 4.15 -4.35 7.65
N PHE A 23 3.84 -3.13 7.23
CA PHE A 23 4.81 -2.11 6.88
C PHE A 23 4.86 -1.09 8.01
N LYS A 24 5.98 -1.04 8.74
CA LYS A 24 6.21 -0.07 9.80
C LYS A 24 7.16 1.01 9.29
N PHE A 25 6.60 2.19 9.04
CA PHE A 25 7.34 3.36 8.60
C PHE A 25 7.83 4.16 9.81
N PHE A 26 8.96 4.84 9.63
CA PHE A 26 9.50 5.75 10.64
C PHE A 26 8.81 7.12 10.65
N HIS A 27 8.34 7.58 9.48
CA HIS A 27 7.66 8.87 9.33
C HIS A 27 6.25 8.70 8.74
N GLU A 28 5.30 9.48 9.23
CA GLU A 28 3.93 9.50 8.69
C GLU A 28 3.88 10.01 7.24
N LEU A 29 4.73 10.96 6.87
CA LEU A 29 4.86 11.45 5.49
C LEU A 29 5.24 10.35 4.50
N ASP A 30 6.01 9.36 4.96
CA ASP A 30 6.37 8.21 4.13
C ASP A 30 5.15 7.29 3.92
N ILE A 31 4.28 7.14 4.93
CA ILE A 31 3.01 6.41 4.81
C ILE A 31 2.13 7.09 3.77
N ASP A 32 1.92 8.40 3.90
CA ASP A 32 1.06 9.16 3.01
C ASP A 32 1.56 9.11 1.56
N ARG A 33 2.88 9.21 1.36
CA ARG A 33 3.50 9.08 0.03
C ARG A 33 3.27 7.71 -0.57
N VAL A 34 3.43 6.63 0.20
CA VAL A 34 3.19 5.27 -0.28
C VAL A 34 1.71 5.06 -0.60
N ILE A 35 0.79 5.48 0.28
CA ILE A 35 -0.64 5.32 0.04
C ILE A 35 -1.10 6.15 -1.17
N MET A 36 -0.66 7.40 -1.30
CA MET A 36 -1.04 8.26 -2.43
C MET A 36 -0.45 7.79 -3.77
N GLY A 37 0.65 7.03 -3.74
CA GLY A 37 1.26 6.44 -4.93
C GLY A 37 0.60 5.15 -5.43
N THR A 38 -0.49 4.68 -4.81
CA THR A 38 -1.18 3.47 -5.27
C THR A 38 -1.73 3.63 -6.70
N PRO A 39 -1.77 2.55 -7.50
CA PRO A 39 -1.52 1.16 -7.12
C PRO A 39 -0.04 0.78 -7.15
N TRP A 40 0.38 -0.07 -6.20
CA TRP A 40 1.71 -0.68 -6.21
C TRP A 40 1.62 -2.15 -6.62
N ILE A 41 2.48 -2.56 -7.55
CA ILE A 41 2.58 -3.95 -7.99
C ILE A 41 3.93 -4.51 -7.54
N PHE A 42 3.91 -5.66 -6.89
CA PHE A 42 5.11 -6.41 -6.50
C PHE A 42 4.98 -7.86 -6.93
N ASN A 43 5.96 -8.38 -7.67
CA ASN A 43 5.92 -9.74 -8.23
C ASN A 43 4.58 -10.09 -8.91
N ILE A 44 4.03 -9.16 -9.71
CA ILE A 44 2.75 -9.32 -10.44
C ILE A 44 1.51 -9.40 -9.49
N HIS A 45 1.69 -9.10 -8.21
CA HIS A 45 0.58 -9.00 -7.24
C HIS A 45 0.32 -7.53 -6.91
N LEU A 46 -0.96 -7.14 -6.93
CA LEU A 46 -1.39 -5.83 -6.46
C LEU A 46 -1.26 -5.78 -4.93
N LEU A 47 -0.59 -4.76 -4.42
CA LEU A 47 -0.57 -4.45 -3.00
C LEU A 47 -1.81 -3.62 -2.67
N VAL A 48 -2.60 -4.13 -1.73
CA VAL A 48 -3.75 -3.44 -1.15
C VAL A 48 -3.34 -2.94 0.23
N PHE A 49 -3.51 -1.65 0.48
CA PHE A 49 -3.05 -1.02 1.71
C PHE A 49 -4.24 -0.65 2.59
N HIS A 50 -4.03 -0.80 3.90
CA HIS A 50 -4.88 -0.25 4.95
C HIS A 50 -3.99 0.36 6.02
N ARG A 51 -4.32 1.57 6.47
CA ARG A 51 -3.60 2.21 7.58
C ARG A 51 -4.16 1.66 8.89
N LEU A 52 -3.45 0.68 9.45
CA LEU A 52 -3.83 -0.03 10.66
C LEU A 52 -3.96 0.93 11.86
N LYS A 53 -5.07 0.81 12.60
CA LYS A 53 -5.31 1.51 13.87
C LYS A 53 -4.93 0.62 15.06
N GLU A 54 -4.68 1.22 16.23
CA GLU A 54 -4.19 0.49 17.42
C GLU A 54 -5.10 -0.67 17.86
N GLU A 55 -6.41 -0.55 17.65
CA GLU A 55 -7.41 -1.55 18.07
C GLU A 55 -7.76 -2.58 16.99
N GLU A 56 -7.17 -2.48 15.80
CA GLU A 56 -7.48 -3.37 14.68
C GLU A 56 -6.56 -4.60 14.68
N ASP A 57 -7.15 -5.78 14.50
CA ASP A 57 -6.39 -7.00 14.21
C ASP A 57 -5.96 -6.99 12.73
N PRO A 58 -4.63 -6.99 12.42
CA PRO A 58 -4.13 -7.04 11.06
C PRO A 58 -4.67 -8.20 10.22
N MET A 59 -5.08 -9.30 10.85
CA MET A 59 -5.61 -10.49 10.19
C MET A 59 -7.08 -10.37 9.81
N GLU A 60 -7.84 -9.52 10.52
CA GLU A 60 -9.28 -9.33 10.32
C GLU A 60 -9.62 -8.12 9.45
N VAL A 61 -8.67 -7.19 9.26
CA VAL A 61 -8.85 -6.03 8.38
C VAL A 61 -9.18 -6.48 6.94
N PRO A 62 -10.26 -5.99 6.32
CA PRO A 62 -10.59 -6.34 4.95
C PRO A 62 -9.71 -5.60 3.94
N LEU A 63 -8.85 -6.33 3.23
CA LEU A 63 -8.00 -5.80 2.14
C LEU A 63 -8.63 -6.09 0.77
N VAL A 64 -9.79 -5.48 0.49
CA VAL A 64 -10.64 -5.83 -0.67
C VAL A 64 -10.76 -4.73 -1.73
N SER A 65 -10.20 -3.55 -1.50
CA SER A 65 -10.31 -2.40 -2.40
C SER A 65 -9.00 -1.65 -2.54
N SER A 66 -8.69 -1.18 -3.74
CA SER A 66 -7.53 -0.32 -4.01
C SER A 66 -7.91 0.76 -5.02
N ALA A 67 -7.37 1.96 -4.85
CA ALA A 67 -7.57 3.05 -5.79
C ALA A 67 -6.55 2.94 -6.93
N PHE A 68 -7.02 3.07 -8.16
CA PHE A 68 -6.17 3.15 -9.33
C PHE A 68 -6.78 4.04 -10.40
N TRP A 69 -5.92 4.64 -11.22
CA TRP A 69 -6.34 5.40 -12.38
C TRP A 69 -6.84 4.43 -13.45
N ILE A 70 -8.05 4.69 -13.95
CA ILE A 70 -8.60 4.01 -15.12
C ILE A 70 -8.51 4.95 -16.31
N GLN A 71 -8.11 4.42 -17.46
CA GLN A 71 -8.22 5.13 -18.72
C GLN A 71 -9.57 4.75 -19.33
N VAL A 72 -10.44 5.75 -19.51
CA VAL A 72 -11.72 5.56 -20.19
C VAL A 72 -11.51 5.82 -21.67
N HIS A 73 -11.95 4.87 -22.51
CA HIS A 73 -11.87 4.94 -23.96
C HIS A 73 -13.28 5.13 -24.55
N ASP A 74 -13.34 5.67 -25.77
CA ASP A 74 -14.57 5.75 -26.58
C ASP A 74 -15.76 6.48 -25.94
N LEU A 75 -15.49 7.58 -25.21
CA LEU A 75 -16.56 8.46 -24.71
C LEU A 75 -17.25 9.18 -25.88
N PRO A 76 -18.59 9.17 -25.95
CA PRO A 76 -19.33 9.92 -26.96
C PRO A 76 -19.17 11.44 -26.72
N SER A 77 -19.05 12.18 -27.82
CA SER A 77 -18.97 13.65 -27.87
C SER A 77 -20.32 14.32 -27.65
#